data_AF-A0A2V7WMU4-F1
#
_entry.id   AF-A0A2V7WMU4-F1
#
_cell.length_a   1.000
_cell.length_b   1.000
_cell.length_c   1.000
_cell.angle_alpha   90.00
_cell.angle_beta   90.00
_cell.angle_gamma   90.00
#
_symmetry.space_group_name_H-M   'P 1'
#
loop_
_entity.id
_entity.type
_entity.pdbx_description
1 polymer ?
#
loop_
_entity_poly.entity_id
_entity_poly.type
_entity_poly.pdbx_seq_one_letter_code
_entity_poly.pdbx_strand_id
1 'polypeptide(L)' 'MSVLVLIPAAGSGTRFGGGIPKQFQPIGGKPMVQYVVERFLLDEAVDRIVVAVAEPLLTIVKQTPDDRVQFVA' A
#
# COMPACT_ATOMS: atom_id res chain seq x y z
N MET A 1 22.11 -5.52 -8.87
CA MET A 1 21.12 -6.43 -8.25
C MET A 1 19.85 -5.62 -8.09
N SER A 2 18.70 -6.14 -8.48
CA SER A 2 17.44 -5.39 -8.37
C SER A 2 16.67 -5.82 -7.12
N VAL A 3 16.08 -4.85 -6.41
CA VAL A 3 15.29 -5.06 -5.20
C VAL A 3 13.85 -4.63 -5.45
N LEU A 4 12.92 -5.57 -5.26
CA LEU A 4 11.49 -5.33 -5.31
C LEU A 4 10.88 -5.53 -3.92
N VAL A 5 10.03 -4.58 -3.52
CA VAL A 5 9.25 -4.65 -2.27
C VAL A 5 7.82 -5.04 -2.61
N LEU A 6 7.33 -6.13 -2.01
CA LEU A 6 5.93 -6.52 -2.07
C LEU A 6 5.25 -6.20 -0.74
N ILE A 7 4.14 -5.45 -0.78
CA ILE A 7 3.33 -5.06 0.36
C ILE A 7 1.96 -5.75 0.28
N PRO A 8 1.73 -6.84 1.03
CA PRO A 8 0.41 -7.47 1.11
C PRO A 8 -0.59 -6.58 1.85
N ALA A 9 -1.61 -6.14 1.14
CA ALA A 9 -2.61 -5.16 1.59
C ALA A 9 -4.05 -5.54 1.19
N ALA A 10 -4.30 -6.80 0.85
CA ALA A 10 -5.62 -7.31 0.43
C ALA A 10 -6.53 -7.73 1.60
N GLY A 11 -6.02 -7.73 2.84
CA GLY A 11 -6.76 -8.18 4.00
C GLY A 11 -7.99 -7.33 4.30
N SER A 12 -9.10 -7.97 4.63
CA SER A 12 -10.35 -7.28 4.99
C SER A 12 -10.30 -6.57 6.35
N GLY A 13 -9.37 -6.96 7.23
CA GLY A 13 -9.19 -6.31 8.53
C GLY A 13 -10.31 -6.58 9.54
N THR A 14 -11.14 -7.62 9.33
CA THR A 14 -12.33 -7.89 10.18
C THR A 14 -12.04 -8.03 11.68
N ARG A 15 -10.86 -8.55 12.05
CA ARG A 15 -10.42 -8.66 13.46
C ARG A 15 -9.93 -7.34 14.05
N PHE A 16 -9.50 -6.41 13.19
CA PHE A 16 -9.06 -5.08 13.61
C PHE A 16 -10.26 -4.17 13.95
N GLY A 17 -11.43 -4.47 13.38
CA GLY A 17 -12.65 -3.68 13.55
C GLY A 17 -12.69 -2.45 12.65
N GLY A 18 -13.88 -1.84 12.55
CA GLY A 18 -14.14 -0.67 11.71
C GLY A 18 -14.73 -1.01 10.34
N GLY A 19 -15.30 -0.01 9.66
CA GLY A 19 -15.95 -0.16 8.34
C GLY A 19 -15.01 -0.07 7.13
N ILE A 20 -13.71 0.22 7.37
CA ILE A 20 -12.70 0.40 6.33
C ILE A 20 -11.59 -0.64 6.57
N PRO A 21 -11.09 -1.33 5.52
CA PRO A 21 -9.96 -2.25 5.64
C PRO A 21 -8.75 -1.60 6.32
N LYS A 22 -8.08 -2.34 7.20
CA LYS A 22 -7.05 -1.82 8.12
C LYS A 22 -5.98 -0.97 7.44
N GLN A 23 -5.48 -1.40 6.28
CA GLN A 23 -4.43 -0.73 5.53
C GLN A 23 -4.81 0.69 5.06
N PHE A 24 -6.11 0.97 4.95
CA PHE A 24 -6.65 2.27 4.53
C PHE A 24 -7.19 3.10 5.71
N GLN A 25 -7.23 2.53 6.91
CA GLN A 25 -7.59 3.30 8.11
C GLN A 25 -6.57 4.43 8.33
N PRO A 26 -7.03 5.65 8.64
CA PRO A 26 -6.13 6.76 8.91
C PRO A 26 -5.45 6.60 10.27
N ILE A 27 -4.14 6.82 10.29
CA ILE A 27 -3.35 7.04 11.50
C ILE A 27 -2.83 8.47 11.39
N GLY A 28 -3.21 9.35 12.31
CA GLY A 28 -2.85 10.77 12.21
C GLY A 28 -3.30 11.46 10.91
N GLY A 29 -4.43 11.03 10.34
CA GLY A 29 -4.98 11.57 9.08
C GLY A 29 -4.40 10.96 7.80
N LYS A 30 -3.44 10.03 7.89
CA LYS A 30 -2.81 9.39 6.74
C LYS A 30 -3.08 7.88 6.71
N PRO A 31 -3.43 7.27 5.56
CA PRO A 31 -3.64 5.82 5.48
C PRO A 31 -2.42 5.03 5.96
N MET A 32 -2.66 3.97 6.74
CA MET A 32 -1.59 3.12 7.28
C MET A 32 -0.61 2.63 6.19
N VAL A 33 -1.11 2.19 5.04
CA VAL A 33 -0.27 1.69 3.93
C VAL A 33 0.66 2.77 3.36
N GLN A 34 0.27 4.04 3.41
CA GLN A 34 1.06 5.14 2.88
C GLN A 34 2.35 5.35 3.70
N TYR A 35 2.34 5.09 5.00
CA TYR A 35 3.57 5.13 5.82
C TYR A 35 4.59 4.09 5.36
N VAL A 36 4.13 2.89 4.99
CA VAL A 36 5.00 1.81 4.52
C VAL A 36 5.59 2.13 3.16
N VAL A 37 4.76 2.59 2.22
CA VAL A 37 5.19 2.98 0.87
C VAL A 37 6.23 4.10 0.94
N GLU A 38 5.96 5.17 1.67
CA GLU A 38 6.91 6.28 1.82
C GLU A 38 8.23 5.84 2.45
N ARG A 39 8.20 4.89 3.39
CA ARG A 39 9.44 4.38 4.01
C ARG A 39 10.36 3.71 3.00
N PHE A 40 9.80 2.96 2.04
CA PHE A 40 10.56 2.28 1.00
C PHE A 40 10.92 3.19 -0.17
N LEU A 41 10.12 4.22 -0.45
CA LEU A 41 10.48 5.23 -1.46
C LEU A 41 11.75 6.01 -1.07
N LEU A 42 11.96 6.24 0.23
CA LEU A 42 13.16 6.87 0.78
C LEU A 42 14.41 5.99 0.70
N ASP A 43 14.28 4.71 0.34
CA ASP A 43 15.41 3.80 0.18
C ASP A 43 15.80 3.72 -1.29
N GLU A 44 16.99 4.21 -1.63
CA GLU A 44 17.53 4.22 -2.99
C GLU A 44 17.84 2.82 -3.52
N ALA A 45 17.98 1.82 -2.64
CA ALA A 45 18.23 0.45 -3.06
C ALA A 45 16.98 -0.24 -3.62
N VAL A 46 15.78 0.29 -3.37
CA VAL A 46 14.50 -0.29 -3.81
C VAL A 46 14.18 0.16 -5.24
N ASP A 47 14.12 -0.73 -6.22
CA ASP A 47 13.78 -0.32 -7.58
C ASP A 47 12.28 -0.17 -7.79
N ARG A 48 11.49 -1.03 -7.14
CA ARG A 48 10.03 -1.10 -7.31
C ARG A 48 9.31 -1.49 -6.04
N ILE A 49 8.09 -0.98 -5.88
CA ILE A 49 7.16 -1.25 -4.80
C ILE A 49 5.85 -1.72 -5.40
N VAL A 50 5.41 -2.92 -5.02
CA VAL A 50 4.14 -3.50 -5.44
C VAL A 50 3.24 -3.62 -4.23
N VAL A 51 2.06 -3.00 -4.28
CA VAL A 51 1.05 -3.08 -3.23
C VAL A 51 -0.09 -3.96 -3.71
N ALA A 52 -0.18 -5.17 -3.17
CA ALA A 52 -1.22 -6.13 -3.51
C ALA A 52 -2.48 -5.89 -2.67
N VAL A 53 -3.55 -5.42 -3.29
CA VAL A 53 -4.84 -5.12 -2.66
C VAL A 53 -5.91 -6.13 -3.11
N ALA A 54 -7.09 -6.10 -2.50
CA ALA A 54 -8.20 -6.92 -3.03
C ALA A 54 -8.73 -6.28 -4.31
N GLU A 55 -9.14 -7.10 -5.30
CA GLU A 55 -9.68 -6.64 -6.59
C GLU A 55 -10.71 -5.50 -6.47
N PRO A 56 -11.72 -5.55 -5.57
CA PRO A 56 -12.70 -4.48 -5.46
C PRO A 56 -12.11 -3.13 -5.02
N LEU A 57 -10.90 -3.14 -4.46
CA LEU A 57 -10.21 -1.95 -3.96
C LEU A 57 -9.33 -1.30 -5.03
N LEU A 58 -9.03 -1.98 -6.15
CA LEU A 58 -8.20 -1.39 -7.22
C LEU A 58 -8.80 -0.11 -7.81
N THR A 59 -10.12 -0.02 -7.87
CA THR A 59 -10.82 1.16 -8.41
C THR A 59 -10.82 2.36 -7.46
N ILE A 60 -10.65 2.13 -6.16
CA ILE A 60 -10.68 3.20 -5.14
C ILE A 60 -9.29 3.66 -4.74
N VAL A 61 -8.26 2.82 -4.94
CA VAL A 61 -6.90 3.21 -4.62
C VAL A 61 -6.43 4.23 -5.65
N LYS A 62 -6.09 5.41 -5.15
CA LYS A 62 -5.52 6.46 -5.99
C LYS A 62 -4.12 6.06 -6.39
N GLN A 63 -3.82 6.17 -7.69
CA GLN A 63 -2.46 6.06 -8.18
C GLN A 63 -1.59 7.11 -7.49
N THR A 64 -0.40 6.68 -7.09
CA THR A 64 0.66 7.57 -6.64
C THR A 64 1.30 8.25 -7.86
N PRO A 65 1.81 9.48 -7.73
CA PRO A 65 2.58 10.12 -8.79
C PRO A 65 3.97 9.49 -8.99
N ASP A 66 4.42 8.64 -8.08
CA ASP A 66 5.73 7.97 -8.14
C ASP A 66 5.68 6.72 -9.03
N ASP A 67 6.57 6.64 -10.01
CA ASP A 67 6.63 5.58 -11.02
C ASP A 67 7.16 4.24 -10.48
N ARG A 68 7.79 4.24 -9.30
CA ARG A 68 8.29 3.03 -8.64
C ARG A 68 7.18 2.24 -7.96
N VAL A 69 5.98 2.80 -7.77
CA VAL A 69 4.91 2.16 -6.99
C VAL A 69 3.76 1.73 -7.89
N GLN A 70 3.37 0.45 -7.78
CA GLN A 70 2.27 -0.14 -8.53
C GLN A 70 1.27 -0.81 -7.59
N PHE A 71 -0.02 -0.59 -7.82
CA PHE A 71 -1.09 -1.36 -7.16
C PHE A 71 -1.52 -2.51 -8.07
N VAL A 72 -1.70 -3.69 -7.47
CA VAL A 72 -2.13 -4.93 -8.14
C VAL A 72 -3.16 -5.66 -7.27
N ALA A 73 -3.92 -6.59 -7.85
CA ALA A 73 -4.79 -7.50 -7.13
C ALA A 73 -4.40 -8.96 -7.37
#